data_AF-A0A841GWC9-F1
#
_entry.id   AF-A0A841GWC9-F1
#
_cell.length_a   1.000
_cell.length_b   1.000
_cell.length_c   1.000
_cell.angle_alpha   90.00
_cell.angle_beta   90.00
_cell.angle_gamma   90.00
#
_symmetry.space_group_name_H-M   'P 1'
#
loop_
_entity.id
_entity.type
_entity.pdbx_description
1 polymer ?
#
loop_
_entity_poly.entity_id
_entity_poly.type
_entity_poly.pdbx_seq_one_letter_code
_entity_poly.pdbx_strand_id
1 'polypeptide(L)'
;MSDGRWRMWIQRMAGEPAPSSEPQAPPVEPAPAPAAPQSPDEALQDLLDRVDSWRPQARFVCARHGTEAATVKLIRRYTEDSELVVESALGRGWFRLKTPADEATFGDPVAEELQDVLARADAAWLHVMNPKWAPFFCAKCQRVYCDKCWTLEDVPHPDYPDSPALRATCPEGHAFLNS
;
A
#
# COMPACT_ATOMS: atom_id res chain seq x y z
N MET A 1 -43.09 -7.80 -26.30
CA MET A 1 -41.80 -8.49 -26.02
C MET A 1 -40.91 -7.45 -25.33
N SER A 2 -40.36 -7.57 -24.12
CA SER A 2 -40.26 -8.68 -23.16
C SER A 2 -39.72 -8.15 -21.81
N ASP A 3 -40.50 -7.37 -21.04
CA ASP A 3 -39.98 -6.73 -19.79
C ASP A 3 -40.53 -7.30 -18.46
N GLY A 4 -41.44 -8.28 -18.50
CA GLY A 4 -42.13 -8.75 -17.29
C GLY A 4 -41.59 -10.04 -16.65
N ARG A 5 -40.71 -10.80 -17.32
CA ARG A 5 -40.48 -12.21 -16.99
C ARG A 5 -39.31 -12.48 -16.03
N TRP A 6 -38.38 -11.53 -15.88
CA TRP A 6 -37.17 -11.73 -15.06
C TRP A 6 -37.38 -11.50 -13.56
N ARG A 7 -38.31 -10.60 -13.16
CA ARG A 7 -38.56 -10.29 -11.74
C ARG A 7 -39.21 -11.44 -10.96
N MET A 8 -39.97 -12.32 -11.62
CA MET A 8 -40.62 -13.46 -10.96
C MET A 8 -39.67 -14.64 -10.67
N TRP A 9 -38.48 -14.69 -11.28
CA TRP A 9 -37.55 -15.80 -11.05
C TRP A 9 -36.68 -15.61 -9.79
N ILE A 10 -36.33 -14.37 -9.45
CA ILE A 10 -35.50 -14.07 -8.26
C ILE A 10 -36.27 -14.31 -6.96
N GLN A 11 -37.57 -14.03 -6.92
CA GLN A 11 -38.39 -14.24 -5.72
C GLN A 11 -38.70 -15.71 -5.40
N ARG A 12 -38.52 -16.64 -6.36
CA ARG A 12 -38.84 -18.07 -6.15
C ARG A 12 -37.66 -18.93 -5.70
N MET A 13 -36.42 -18.40 -5.76
CA MET A 13 -35.21 -19.07 -5.28
C MET A 13 -34.83 -18.65 -3.85
N ALA A 14 -35.51 -17.65 -3.27
CA ALA A 14 -35.43 -17.32 -1.85
C ALA A 14 -36.27 -18.32 -1.05
N GLY A 15 -35.80 -19.56 -0.96
CA GLY A 15 -36.29 -20.48 0.07
C GLY A 15 -36.10 -19.82 1.43
N GLU A 16 -37.14 -19.86 2.26
CA GLU A 16 -37.05 -19.38 3.64
C GLU A 16 -35.85 -20.09 4.32
N PRO A 17 -34.84 -19.34 4.80
CA PRO A 17 -33.73 -19.95 5.49
C PRO A 17 -34.29 -20.65 6.73
N ALA A 18 -33.96 -21.93 6.89
CA ALA A 18 -34.21 -22.66 8.13
C ALA A 18 -33.63 -21.85 9.30
N PRO A 19 -34.27 -21.85 10.48
CA PRO A 19 -33.74 -21.14 11.64
C PRO A 19 -32.35 -21.68 11.97
N SER A 20 -31.31 -20.90 11.64
CA SER A 20 -29.93 -21.18 12.02
C SER A 20 -29.88 -21.25 13.54
N SER A 21 -29.67 -22.45 14.06
CA SER A 21 -29.30 -22.67 15.45
C SER A 21 -27.83 -22.33 15.60
N GLU A 22 -27.50 -21.04 15.47
CA GLU A 22 -26.15 -20.55 15.64
C GLU A 22 -25.82 -20.59 17.14
N PRO A 23 -24.80 -21.34 17.58
CA PRO A 23 -24.44 -21.41 18.99
C PRO A 23 -24.02 -20.01 19.45
N GLN A 24 -24.71 -19.48 20.48
CA GLN A 24 -24.32 -18.23 21.11
C GLN A 24 -22.87 -18.35 21.58
N ALA A 25 -21.99 -17.53 21.00
CA ALA A 25 -20.63 -17.40 21.48
C ALA A 25 -20.68 -17.00 22.96
N PRO A 26 -19.82 -17.58 23.82
CA PRO A 26 -19.76 -17.19 25.21
C PRO A 26 -19.46 -15.69 25.33
N PRO A 27 -19.96 -15.02 26.40
CA PRO A 27 -19.68 -13.62 26.63
C PRO A 27 -18.17 -13.39 26.66
N VAL A 28 -17.67 -12.57 25.73
CA VAL A 28 -16.27 -12.17 25.70
C VAL A 28 -16.06 -11.21 26.87
N GLU A 29 -15.30 -11.64 27.88
CA GLU A 29 -14.86 -10.72 28.94
C GLU A 29 -14.08 -9.57 28.30
N PRO A 30 -14.37 -8.31 28.65
CA PRO A 30 -13.65 -7.17 28.10
C PRO A 30 -12.17 -7.29 28.45
N ALA A 31 -11.30 -7.12 27.44
CA ALA A 31 -9.86 -7.11 27.64
C ALA A 31 -9.50 -6.05 28.71
N PRO A 32 -8.54 -6.35 29.61
CA PRO A 32 -8.09 -5.40 30.61
C PRO A 32 -7.59 -4.12 29.94
N ALA A 33 -7.92 -2.97 30.53
CA ALA A 33 -7.42 -1.68 30.05
C ALA A 33 -5.88 -1.66 30.07
N PRO A 34 -5.23 -1.03 29.07
CA PRO A 34 -3.78 -0.91 29.06
C PRO A 34 -3.29 -0.19 30.31
N ALA A 35 -2.16 -0.65 30.85
CA ALA A 35 -1.54 -0.01 32.01
C ALA A 35 -1.17 1.45 31.68
N ALA A 36 -1.35 2.36 32.65
CA ALA A 36 -0.89 3.73 32.49
C ALA A 36 0.65 3.78 32.43
N PRO A 37 1.24 4.66 31.60
CA PRO A 37 2.69 4.79 31.50
C PRO A 37 3.29 5.21 32.86
N GLN A 38 4.45 4.65 33.21
CA GLN A 38 5.06 4.84 34.55
C GLN A 38 5.92 6.10 34.64
N SER A 39 6.23 6.74 33.50
CA SER A 39 7.01 7.97 33.45
C SER A 39 6.60 8.88 32.27
N PRO A 40 6.94 10.18 32.32
CA PRO A 40 6.74 11.10 31.20
C PRO A 40 7.47 10.68 29.92
N ASP A 41 8.67 10.10 30.03
CA ASP A 41 9.44 9.62 28.88
C ASP A 41 8.79 8.38 28.24
N GLU A 42 8.26 7.47 29.06
CA GLU A 42 7.50 6.31 28.59
C GLU A 42 6.16 6.73 27.96
N ALA A 43 5.49 7.74 28.53
CA ALA A 43 4.28 8.30 27.94
C ALA A 43 4.55 9.01 26.60
N LEU A 44 5.69 9.70 26.48
CA LEU A 44 6.12 10.30 25.22
C LEU A 44 6.49 9.22 24.19
N GLN A 45 7.21 8.17 24.60
CA GLN A 45 7.55 7.05 23.73
C GLN A 45 6.30 6.29 23.28
N ASP A 46 5.35 6.00 24.16
CA ASP A 46 4.06 5.39 23.81
C ASP A 46 3.27 6.28 22.83
N LEU A 47 3.25 7.60 23.05
CA LEU A 47 2.65 8.54 22.11
C LEU A 47 3.33 8.51 20.74
N LEU A 48 4.66 8.48 20.70
CA LEU A 48 5.43 8.41 19.46
C LEU A 48 5.20 7.07 18.74
N ASP A 49 5.21 5.96 19.47
CA ASP A 49 4.95 4.61 18.94
C ASP A 49 3.51 4.51 18.42
N ARG A 50 2.54 5.12 19.11
CA ARG A 50 1.15 5.19 18.64
C ARG A 50 1.02 6.04 17.38
N VAL A 51 1.67 7.20 17.32
CA VAL A 51 1.70 8.05 16.12
C VAL A 51 2.38 7.32 14.96
N ASP A 52 3.45 6.59 15.21
CA ASP A 52 4.16 5.81 14.19
C ASP A 52 3.38 4.55 13.77
N SER A 53 2.68 3.89 14.69
CA SER A 53 1.79 2.76 14.39
C SER A 53 0.54 3.16 13.61
N TRP A 54 0.13 4.43 13.70
CA TRP A 54 -1.00 4.96 12.96
C TRP A 54 -0.63 5.37 11.53
N ARG A 55 0.64 5.28 11.14
CA ARG A 55 1.06 5.60 9.77
C ARG A 55 0.61 4.47 8.84
N PRO A 56 -0.20 4.78 7.82
CA PRO A 56 -0.52 3.83 6.76
C PRO A 56 0.77 3.28 6.17
N GLN A 57 0.97 1.97 6.29
CA GLN A 57 2.13 1.28 5.73
C GLN A 57 1.72 -0.03 5.07
N ALA A 58 2.39 -0.35 3.98
CA ALA A 58 2.20 -1.59 3.24
C ALA A 58 3.53 -2.31 3.07
N ARG A 59 3.55 -3.61 3.30
CA ARG A 59 4.67 -4.49 2.98
C ARG A 59 4.33 -5.28 1.74
N PHE A 60 5.24 -5.28 0.77
CA PHE A 60 5.09 -5.98 -0.48
C PHE A 60 6.07 -7.15 -0.55
N VAL A 61 5.58 -8.32 -0.96
CA VAL A 61 6.34 -9.57 -0.96
C VAL A 61 6.74 -9.96 -2.38
N CYS A 62 7.99 -10.37 -2.55
CA CYS A 62 8.50 -10.85 -3.83
C CYS A 62 7.80 -12.14 -4.25
N ALA A 63 7.22 -12.15 -5.45
CA ALA A 63 6.53 -13.31 -6.01
C ALA A 63 7.44 -14.53 -6.25
N ARG A 64 8.77 -14.34 -6.36
CA ARG A 64 9.73 -15.45 -6.56
C ARG A 64 10.32 -15.98 -5.26
N HIS A 65 10.62 -15.12 -4.30
CA HIS A 65 11.36 -15.49 -3.09
C HIS A 65 10.50 -15.59 -1.83
N GLY A 66 9.29 -15.01 -1.83
CA GLY A 66 8.46 -14.91 -0.62
C GLY A 66 9.03 -13.97 0.45
N THR A 67 10.13 -13.27 0.15
CA THR A 67 10.76 -12.28 1.03
C THR A 67 10.21 -10.88 0.76
N GLU A 68 10.37 -9.97 1.72
CA GLU A 68 10.00 -8.55 1.54
C GLU A 68 10.75 -7.95 0.33
N ALA A 69 10.00 -7.24 -0.53
CA ALA A 69 10.49 -6.54 -1.71
C ALA A 69 10.47 -5.02 -1.52
N ALA A 70 9.52 -4.51 -0.73
CA ALA A 70 9.42 -3.10 -0.40
C ALA A 70 8.51 -2.89 0.81
N THR A 71 8.76 -1.80 1.53
CA THR A 71 7.82 -1.23 2.49
C THR A 71 7.48 0.19 2.03
N VAL A 72 6.19 0.53 1.95
CA VAL A 72 5.74 1.88 1.60
C VAL A 72 5.04 2.47 2.80
N LYS A 73 5.44 3.69 3.19
CA LYS A 73 4.93 4.39 4.38
C LYS A 73 4.45 5.78 4.00
N LEU A 74 3.23 6.12 4.39
CA LEU A 74 2.76 7.49 4.31
C LEU A 74 3.21 8.25 5.57
N ILE A 75 4.06 9.27 5.40
CA ILE A 75 4.60 10.07 6.49
C ILE A 75 3.98 11.46 6.48
N ARG A 76 3.27 11.80 7.56
CA ARG A 76 2.82 13.18 7.78
C ARG A 76 3.97 13.97 8.41
N ARG A 77 4.32 15.13 7.85
CA ARG A 77 5.07 16.15 8.57
C ARG A 77 4.10 17.18 9.14
N TYR A 78 4.45 17.75 10.29
CA TYR A 78 3.67 18.79 10.95
C TYR A 78 3.78 20.14 10.25
N THR A 79 4.79 20.33 9.40
CA THR A 79 4.83 21.38 8.38
C THR A 79 3.87 20.98 7.27
N GLU A 80 3.08 21.90 6.73
CA GLU A 80 1.87 21.73 5.89
C GLU A 80 1.95 20.76 4.68
N ASP A 81 3.10 20.15 4.41
CA ASP A 81 3.35 19.17 3.36
C ASP A 81 3.25 17.71 3.88
N SER A 82 2.34 16.93 3.33
CA SER A 82 2.33 15.47 3.51
C SER A 82 3.39 14.81 2.61
N GLU A 83 4.15 13.84 3.13
CA GLU A 83 5.28 13.21 2.43
C GLU A 83 5.07 11.70 2.30
N LEU A 84 5.04 11.18 1.06
CA LEU A 84 5.10 9.73 0.84
C LEU A 84 6.55 9.24 0.91
N VAL A 85 6.85 8.33 1.82
CA VAL A 85 8.17 7.71 1.92
C VAL A 85 8.08 6.26 1.44
N VAL A 86 8.67 6.03 0.28
CA VAL A 86 8.75 4.71 -0.33
C VAL A 86 10.08 4.08 0.06
N GLU A 87 10.07 3.18 1.05
CA GLU A 87 11.22 2.36 1.42
C GLU A 87 11.26 1.12 0.52
N SER A 88 11.62 1.33 -0.74
CA SER A 88 11.77 0.25 -1.71
C SER A 88 13.15 -0.42 -1.60
N ALA A 89 13.17 -1.75 -1.63
CA ALA A 89 14.41 -2.51 -1.53
C ALA A 89 15.25 -2.50 -2.81
N LEU A 90 14.81 -1.87 -3.92
CA LEU A 90 15.49 -1.81 -5.25
C LEU A 90 16.92 -1.23 -5.27
N GLY A 91 17.56 -1.09 -4.12
CA GLY A 91 18.99 -1.39 -4.01
C GLY A 91 19.90 -0.19 -3.95
N ARG A 92 19.43 1.05 -4.10
CA ARG A 92 20.31 2.25 -4.03
C ARG A 92 19.71 3.47 -3.32
N GLY A 93 18.93 3.23 -2.27
CA GLY A 93 18.60 4.26 -1.29
C GLY A 93 17.13 4.59 -1.17
N TRP A 94 16.89 5.50 -0.23
CA TRP A 94 15.58 5.97 0.18
C TRP A 94 15.04 6.89 -0.91
N PHE A 95 14.05 6.43 -1.68
CA PHE A 95 13.34 7.32 -2.58
C PHE A 95 12.32 8.11 -1.77
N ARG A 96 12.75 9.31 -1.36
CA ARG A 96 11.86 10.32 -0.81
C ARG A 96 11.13 10.98 -1.98
N LEU A 97 9.98 10.43 -2.33
CA LEU A 97 9.12 11.02 -3.34
C LEU A 97 8.24 12.03 -2.62
N LYS A 98 8.53 13.31 -2.83
CA LYS A 98 7.55 14.33 -2.50
C LYS A 98 6.34 14.04 -3.39
N THR A 99 5.25 13.57 -2.78
CA THR A 99 3.92 13.85 -3.29
C THR A 99 3.89 15.34 -3.64
N PRO A 100 3.38 15.77 -4.81
CA PRO A 100 3.17 17.18 -5.07
C PRO A 100 2.23 17.69 -3.96
N ALA A 101 2.84 18.26 -2.93
CA ALA A 101 2.17 18.81 -1.75
C ALA A 101 1.49 20.15 -2.08
N ASP A 102 1.68 20.61 -3.32
CA ASP A 102 0.92 21.65 -3.98
C ASP A 102 -0.57 21.29 -4.10
N GLU A 103 -0.95 20.00 -4.09
CA GLU A 103 -2.35 19.56 -4.28
C GLU A 103 -2.89 18.69 -3.14
N ALA A 104 -2.15 17.70 -2.62
CA ALA A 104 -2.70 16.76 -1.65
C ALA A 104 -2.59 17.23 -0.18
N THR A 105 -3.60 17.95 0.29
CA THR A 105 -3.75 18.27 1.72
C THR A 105 -4.33 17.06 2.48
N PHE A 106 -4.07 16.90 3.78
CA PHE A 106 -4.71 15.83 4.57
C PHE A 106 -6.23 16.08 4.61
N GLY A 107 -7.04 15.16 4.06
CA GLY A 107 -8.47 15.37 3.74
C GLY A 107 -8.76 15.49 2.23
N ASP A 108 -7.72 15.50 1.40
CA ASP A 108 -7.82 15.32 -0.05
C ASP A 108 -8.20 13.87 -0.37
N PRO A 109 -9.16 13.63 -1.29
CA PRO A 109 -9.49 12.31 -1.79
C PRO A 109 -8.28 11.46 -2.19
N VAL A 110 -7.21 12.05 -2.71
CA VAL A 110 -5.98 11.34 -3.10
C VAL A 110 -5.25 10.77 -1.88
N ALA A 111 -5.27 11.48 -0.75
CA ALA A 111 -4.66 11.01 0.49
C ALA A 111 -5.46 9.85 1.10
N GLU A 112 -6.79 9.92 1.08
CA GLU A 112 -7.66 8.82 1.54
C GLU A 112 -7.51 7.58 0.65
N GLU A 113 -7.50 7.77 -0.68
CA GLU A 113 -7.29 6.67 -1.62
C GLU A 113 -5.93 6.01 -1.43
N LEU A 114 -4.87 6.78 -1.22
CA LEU A 114 -3.54 6.24 -0.94
C LEU A 114 -3.52 5.44 0.37
N GLN A 115 -4.23 5.89 1.41
CA GLN A 115 -4.37 5.14 2.66
C GLN A 115 -5.04 3.79 2.42
N ASP A 116 -6.13 3.76 1.66
CA ASP A 116 -6.85 2.53 1.33
C ASP A 116 -6.01 1.57 0.48
N VAL A 117 -5.19 2.10 -0.42
CA VAL A 117 -4.27 1.31 -1.26
C VAL A 117 -3.18 0.67 -0.43
N LEU A 118 -2.61 1.43 0.51
CA LEU A 118 -1.61 0.91 1.44
C LEU A 118 -2.22 -0.12 2.40
N ALA A 119 -3.42 0.12 2.92
CA ALA A 119 -4.13 -0.82 3.79
C ALA A 119 -4.39 -2.17 3.09
N ARG A 120 -4.63 -2.16 1.78
CA ARG A 120 -4.83 -3.37 0.95
C ARG A 120 -3.54 -3.98 0.42
N ALA A 121 -2.39 -3.30 0.59
CA ALA A 121 -1.13 -3.62 -0.06
C ALA A 121 -1.29 -3.84 -1.58
N ASP A 122 -2.04 -2.97 -2.25
CA ASP A 122 -2.34 -3.09 -3.68
C ASP A 122 -1.26 -2.41 -4.53
N ALA A 123 -0.24 -3.20 -4.92
CA ALA A 123 0.87 -2.71 -5.73
C ALA A 123 0.44 -2.27 -7.12
N ALA A 124 -0.61 -2.88 -7.68
CA ALA A 124 -1.10 -2.55 -9.00
C ALA A 124 -1.74 -1.17 -8.99
N TRP A 125 -2.60 -0.90 -8.01
CA TRP A 125 -3.21 0.41 -7.87
C TRP A 125 -2.19 1.49 -7.50
N LEU A 126 -1.23 1.18 -6.63
CA LEU A 126 -0.14 2.10 -6.31
C LEU A 126 0.65 2.50 -7.57
N HIS A 127 0.91 1.56 -8.48
CA HIS A 127 1.52 1.84 -9.78
C HIS A 127 0.62 2.67 -10.71
N VAL A 128 -0.71 2.44 -10.70
CA VAL A 128 -1.67 3.23 -11.49
C VAL A 128 -1.69 4.68 -11.03
N MET A 129 -1.70 4.92 -9.72
CA MET A 129 -1.65 6.27 -9.15
C MET A 129 -0.34 6.99 -9.54
N ASN A 130 0.79 6.31 -9.35
CA ASN A 130 2.09 6.83 -9.78
C ASN A 130 3.09 5.67 -9.92
N PRO A 131 3.60 5.38 -11.14
CA PRO A 131 4.58 4.30 -11.35
C PRO A 131 5.81 4.41 -10.45
N LYS A 132 6.22 5.64 -10.10
CA LYS A 132 7.38 5.91 -9.22
C LYS A 132 7.15 5.44 -7.79
N TRP A 133 5.89 5.29 -7.34
CA TRP A 133 5.56 4.81 -5.99
C TRP A 133 5.65 3.29 -5.86
N ALA A 134 5.59 2.56 -6.98
CA ALA A 134 5.66 1.11 -6.99
C ALA A 134 6.76 0.61 -7.95
N PRO A 135 8.04 1.03 -7.77
CA PRO A 135 9.10 0.66 -8.72
C PRO A 135 9.42 -0.84 -8.69
N PHE A 136 9.01 -1.54 -7.63
CA PHE A 136 9.14 -2.98 -7.42
C PHE A 136 8.06 -3.81 -8.13
N PHE A 137 7.06 -3.17 -8.74
CA PHE A 137 5.92 -3.81 -9.40
C PHE A 137 6.09 -3.85 -10.92
N CYS A 138 5.85 -5.01 -11.53
CA CYS A 138 5.82 -5.16 -12.98
C CYS A 138 4.37 -5.14 -13.48
N ALA A 139 3.97 -4.07 -14.17
CA ALA A 139 2.61 -3.91 -14.70
C ALA A 139 2.21 -4.97 -15.75
N LYS A 140 3.18 -5.55 -16.47
CA LYS A 140 2.89 -6.64 -17.43
C LYS A 140 2.68 -7.99 -16.73
N CYS A 141 3.47 -8.29 -15.70
CA CYS A 141 3.32 -9.53 -14.93
C CYS A 141 2.22 -9.45 -13.87
N GLN A 142 1.80 -8.23 -13.50
CA GLN A 142 0.95 -7.94 -12.35
C GLN A 142 1.51 -8.57 -11.05
N ARG A 143 2.83 -8.41 -10.84
CA ARG A 143 3.58 -9.04 -9.74
C ARG A 143 4.63 -8.11 -9.16
N VAL A 144 4.90 -8.30 -7.87
CA VAL A 144 5.99 -7.65 -7.12
C VAL A 144 7.25 -8.51 -7.18
N TYR A 145 8.40 -7.87 -7.35
CA TYR A 145 9.72 -8.51 -7.33
C TYR A 145 10.70 -7.70 -6.46
N CYS A 146 11.56 -8.39 -5.70
CA CYS A 146 12.62 -7.74 -4.93
C CYS A 146 13.78 -7.29 -5.84
N ASP A 147 14.68 -6.48 -5.30
CA ASP A 147 15.91 -6.01 -5.93
C ASP A 147 16.75 -7.09 -6.60
N LYS A 148 16.89 -8.25 -5.96
CA LYS A 148 17.62 -9.40 -6.53
C LYS A 148 16.98 -9.98 -7.78
N CYS A 149 15.67 -9.81 -7.96
CA CYS A 149 14.95 -10.28 -9.13
C CYS A 149 14.94 -9.26 -10.27
N TRP A 150 15.09 -7.97 -9.96
CA TRP A 150 15.19 -6.94 -10.97
C TRP A 150 16.61 -6.88 -11.51
N THR A 151 16.76 -6.86 -12.84
CA THR A 151 18.02 -6.50 -13.48
C THR A 151 18.07 -5.00 -13.61
N LEU A 152 19.02 -4.37 -12.93
CA LEU A 152 19.22 -2.92 -12.93
C LEU A 152 20.38 -2.54 -13.83
N GLU A 153 20.17 -1.56 -14.70
CA GLU A 153 21.17 -0.99 -15.60
C GLU A 153 21.20 0.53 -15.40
N ASP A 154 22.39 1.05 -15.07
CA ASP A 154 22.66 2.49 -15.04
C ASP A 154 22.78 2.97 -16.50
N VAL A 155 21.87 3.83 -16.95
CA VAL A 155 21.92 4.44 -18.29
C VAL A 155 22.10 5.96 -18.18
N PRO A 156 22.82 6.62 -19.09
CA PRO A 156 22.89 8.08 -19.09
C PRO A 156 21.48 8.70 -19.20
N HIS A 157 21.16 9.64 -18.31
CA HIS A 157 19.91 10.39 -18.44
C HIS A 157 20.05 11.39 -19.61
N PRO A 158 19.07 11.48 -20.53
CA PRO A 158 19.17 12.32 -21.72
C PRO A 158 19.40 13.80 -21.38
N ASP A 159 18.71 14.30 -20.35
CA ASP A 159 18.83 15.71 -19.92
C ASP A 159 19.88 15.95 -18.83
N TYR A 160 20.40 14.89 -18.20
CA TYR A 160 21.30 14.98 -17.04
C TYR A 160 22.41 13.91 -17.14
N PRO A 161 23.39 14.08 -18.04
CA PRO A 161 24.39 13.05 -18.32
C PRO A 161 25.20 12.62 -17.10
N ASP A 162 25.35 13.50 -16.09
CA ASP A 162 26.05 13.21 -14.83
C ASP A 162 25.16 12.52 -13.77
N SER A 163 23.86 12.34 -14.05
CA SER A 163 22.90 11.67 -13.19
C SER A 163 22.35 10.43 -13.92
N PRO A 164 22.90 9.22 -13.68
CA PRO A 164 22.43 8.04 -14.38
C PRO A 164 20.94 7.80 -14.08
N ALA A 165 20.15 7.63 -15.13
CA ALA A 165 18.82 7.08 -15.02
C ALA A 165 18.93 5.57 -14.77
N LEU A 166 18.04 5.05 -13.94
CA LEU A 166 17.98 3.61 -13.68
C LEU A 166 16.98 2.97 -14.66
N ARG A 167 17.45 2.03 -15.49
CA ARG A 167 16.58 1.08 -16.17
C ARG A 167 16.46 -0.17 -15.30
N ALA A 168 15.24 -0.65 -15.12
CA ALA A 168 14.99 -1.90 -14.44
C ALA A 168 14.25 -2.85 -15.38
N THR A 169 14.65 -4.12 -15.41
CA THR A 169 13.98 -5.18 -16.16
C THR A 169 13.56 -6.29 -15.20
N CYS A 170 12.28 -6.66 -15.23
CA CYS A 170 11.76 -7.70 -14.36
C CYS A 170 12.29 -9.06 -14.83
N PRO A 171 12.16 -10.13 -14.03
CA PRO A 171 12.78 -11.40 -14.38
C PRO A 171 12.04 -12.18 -15.48
N GLU A 172 10.96 -11.62 -16.04
CA GLU A 172 10.29 -12.09 -17.26
C GLU A 172 10.70 -11.25 -18.49
N GLY A 173 11.66 -10.33 -18.36
CA GLY A 173 12.16 -9.50 -19.45
C GLY A 173 11.36 -8.21 -19.72
N HIS A 174 10.43 -7.84 -18.84
CA HIS A 174 9.66 -6.60 -19.01
C HIS A 174 10.39 -5.40 -18.41
N ALA A 175 10.63 -4.38 -19.22
CA ALA A 175 11.17 -3.11 -18.76
C ALA A 175 10.18 -2.39 -17.83
N PHE A 176 10.70 -1.84 -16.73
CA PHE A 176 10.05 -0.81 -15.93
C PHE A 176 10.12 0.50 -16.71
N LEU A 177 8.96 1.02 -17.08
CA LEU A 177 8.85 2.29 -17.77
C LEU A 177 8.67 3.39 -16.74
N ASN A 178 9.76 4.09 -16.43
CA ASN A 178 9.68 5.36 -15.73
C ASN A 178 9.37 6.42 -16.79
N SER A 179 8.09 6.57 -17.14
CA SER A 179 7.62 7.67 -18.00
C SER A 179 7.65 9.01 -17.28
#